data_AF-A0A820BJS4-F1
#
_entry.id   AF-A0A820BJS4-F1
#
_cell.length_a   1.000
_cell.length_b   1.000
_cell.length_c   1.000
_cell.angle_alpha   90.00
_cell.angle_beta   90.00
_cell.angle_gamma   90.00
#
_symmetry.space_group_name_H-M   'P 1'
#
loop_
_entity.id
_entity.type
_entity.pdbx_description
1 polymer ?
#
loop_
_entity_poly.entity_id
_entity_poly.type
_entity_poly.pdbx_seq_one_letter_code
_entity_poly.pdbx_strand_id
1 'polypeptide(L)'
;MLSNIFHLLWIINAMSIMAYGASIFTSKNLNLYNTIIKNTSTTNAYFRPTWIDVNLSAVDSNVRLLKEYIGEKVHLMAVVKGNGYGHGMLEIAEASISAGATWLGVASLDEALAVRSKFSHDIPILVLGYVAPQYLSLTSQLRITVTAISLEWVQEAARIAQQPFEFHLKIDTGLNRLGLTTIDEVEVVMKMVSLNPNLNCTGVFT
;
A
#
# COMPACT_ATOMS: atom_id res chain seq x y z
N MET A 1 12.93 28.66 5.04
CA MET A 1 13.34 27.80 3.91
C MET A 1 12.40 26.59 3.90
N LEU A 2 11.25 26.69 3.22
CA LEU A 2 10.21 25.65 3.16
C LEU A 2 9.92 25.28 1.70
N SER A 3 10.95 25.13 0.87
CA SER A 3 10.76 25.01 -0.58
C SER A 3 10.77 23.58 -1.14
N ASN A 4 10.79 22.51 -0.32
CA ASN A 4 10.99 21.14 -0.82
C ASN A 4 10.04 20.03 -0.29
N ILE A 5 8.88 20.33 0.32
CA ILE A 5 8.03 19.27 0.96
C ILE A 5 6.66 19.10 0.29
N PHE A 6 6.58 19.08 -1.04
CA PHE A 6 5.31 18.74 -1.70
C PHE A 6 5.52 17.78 -2.87
N HIS A 7 5.63 16.49 -2.56
CA HIS A 7 5.26 15.44 -3.49
C HIS A 7 3.76 15.18 -3.33
N LEU A 8 2.93 15.76 -4.22
CA LEU A 8 1.53 15.38 -4.30
C LEU A 8 1.45 13.91 -4.76
N LEU A 9 1.08 13.02 -3.85
CA LEU A 9 0.71 11.65 -4.19
C LEU A 9 -0.79 11.61 -4.48
N TRP A 10 -1.15 11.22 -5.71
CA TRP A 10 -2.52 10.84 -6.02
C TRP A 10 -2.75 9.39 -5.59
N ILE A 11 -3.64 9.20 -4.62
CA ILE A 11 -4.12 7.87 -4.21
C ILE A 11 -5.21 7.47 -5.20
N ILE A 12 -4.84 6.67 -6.19
CA ILE A 12 -5.83 6.00 -7.04
C ILE A 12 -6.16 4.66 -6.39
N ASN A 13 -7.41 4.52 -5.94
CA ASN A 13 -7.93 3.29 -5.40
C ASN A 13 -7.86 2.19 -6.48
N ALA A 14 -7.42 0.98 -6.13
CA ALA A 14 -7.19 -0.10 -7.09
C ALA A 14 -8.43 -0.45 -7.94
N MET A 15 -9.64 -0.11 -7.51
CA MET A 15 -10.84 -0.21 -8.35
C MET A 15 -10.71 0.53 -9.69
N SER A 16 -9.91 1.61 -9.77
CA SER A 16 -9.65 2.34 -11.01
C SER A 16 -8.51 1.73 -11.84
N ILE A 17 -7.65 0.91 -11.21
CA ILE A 17 -6.58 0.12 -11.87
C ILE A 17 -7.14 -1.24 -12.36
N MET A 18 -8.29 -1.68 -11.84
CA MET A 18 -8.86 -3.02 -12.09
C MET A 18 -10.03 -3.02 -13.07
N ALA A 19 -10.16 -2.01 -13.94
CA ALA A 19 -11.18 -2.05 -14.98
C ALA A 19 -10.88 -3.23 -15.94
N TYR A 20 -11.76 -4.25 -15.88
CA TYR A 20 -11.88 -5.45 -16.70
C TYR A 20 -11.08 -6.72 -16.32
N GLY A 21 -11.81 -7.71 -15.78
CA GLY A 21 -11.55 -9.13 -16.07
C GLY A 21 -11.24 -10.07 -14.89
N ALA A 22 -12.18 -10.26 -13.95
CA ALA A 22 -12.21 -11.47 -13.12
C ALA A 22 -13.33 -12.38 -13.62
N SER A 23 -13.00 -13.59 -14.06
CA SER A 23 -13.99 -14.59 -14.51
C SER A 23 -13.97 -15.79 -13.57
N ILE A 24 -15.15 -16.18 -13.09
CA ILE A 24 -15.34 -17.37 -12.24
C ILE A 24 -15.74 -18.53 -13.16
N PHE A 25 -14.89 -19.56 -13.24
CA PHE A 25 -15.17 -20.76 -14.00
C PHE A 25 -15.53 -21.93 -13.09
N THR A 26 -16.42 -22.81 -13.58
CA THR A 26 -16.69 -24.13 -12.99
C THR A 26 -16.45 -25.19 -14.06
N SER A 27 -15.56 -26.15 -13.78
CA SER A 27 -15.21 -27.21 -14.74
C SER A 27 -16.28 -28.30 -14.80
N LYS A 28 -16.73 -28.64 -16.02
CA LYS A 28 -17.31 -29.95 -16.38
C LYS A 28 -16.25 -30.73 -17.17
N ASN A 29 -15.36 -31.48 -16.52
CA ASN A 29 -14.78 -32.72 -17.08
C ASN A 29 -13.86 -33.42 -16.07
N LEU A 30 -14.24 -34.63 -15.65
CA LEU A 30 -13.61 -35.42 -14.59
C LEU A 30 -12.64 -36.52 -15.11
N ASN A 31 -12.35 -36.57 -16.42
CA ASN A 31 -11.73 -37.76 -17.04
C ASN A 31 -10.20 -37.74 -17.19
N LEU A 32 -9.50 -36.70 -16.72
CA LEU A 32 -8.03 -36.61 -16.76
C LEU A 32 -7.35 -36.88 -15.40
N TYR A 33 -8.13 -37.16 -14.36
CA TYR A 33 -7.67 -37.14 -12.96
C TYR A 33 -6.71 -38.27 -12.57
N ASN A 34 -6.74 -39.41 -13.27
CA ASN A 34 -6.03 -40.64 -12.82
C ASN A 34 -4.69 -40.92 -13.51
N THR A 35 -4.24 -40.11 -14.47
CA THR A 35 -3.02 -40.43 -15.27
C THR A 35 -1.80 -39.56 -14.93
N ILE A 36 -1.96 -38.37 -14.34
CA ILE A 36 -0.88 -37.35 -14.27
C ILE A 36 -0.11 -37.33 -12.93
N ILE A 37 -0.65 -37.87 -11.83
CA ILE A 37 -0.04 -37.79 -10.48
C ILE A 37 1.31 -38.55 -10.35
N LYS A 38 1.77 -39.26 -11.37
CA LYS A 38 2.98 -40.09 -11.27
C LYS A 38 4.32 -39.37 -11.45
N ASN A 39 4.42 -38.08 -11.80
CA ASN A 39 5.73 -37.58 -12.28
C ASN A 39 6.21 -36.13 -12.00
N THR A 40 5.69 -35.35 -11.05
CA THR A 40 6.32 -34.04 -10.73
C THR A 40 6.20 -33.61 -9.28
N SER A 41 7.35 -33.41 -8.63
CA SER A 41 7.53 -32.58 -7.44
C SER A 41 7.07 -31.15 -7.74
N THR A 42 6.29 -30.58 -6.81
CA THR A 42 5.77 -29.20 -6.79
C THR A 42 4.84 -28.80 -7.94
N THR A 43 3.61 -29.30 -7.90
CA THR A 43 2.44 -28.56 -8.40
C THR A 43 1.42 -28.53 -7.27
N ASN A 44 1.00 -27.35 -6.81
CA ASN A 44 -0.14 -27.23 -5.92
C ASN A 44 -1.36 -27.81 -6.64
N ALA A 45 -1.64 -29.08 -6.37
CA ALA A 45 -2.79 -29.77 -6.91
C ALA A 45 -4.01 -29.23 -6.18
N TYR A 46 -4.66 -28.24 -6.78
CA TYR A 46 -5.94 -27.76 -6.28
C TYR A 46 -7.00 -28.80 -6.66
N PHE A 47 -7.54 -29.49 -5.65
CA PHE A 47 -8.56 -30.54 -5.84
C PHE A 47 -9.98 -29.99 -6.06
N ARG A 48 -10.16 -28.66 -6.01
CA ARG A 48 -11.45 -28.01 -6.23
C ARG A 48 -11.54 -27.46 -7.65
N PRO A 49 -12.66 -27.69 -8.37
CA PRO A 49 -12.85 -27.23 -9.75
C PRO A 49 -13.28 -25.75 -9.83
N THR A 50 -12.95 -24.94 -8.83
CA THR A 50 -13.31 -23.52 -8.73
C THR A 50 -12.07 -22.71 -8.46
N TRP A 51 -11.80 -21.74 -9.31
CA TRP A 51 -10.65 -20.84 -9.22
C TRP A 51 -11.03 -19.45 -9.72
N ILE A 52 -10.17 -18.48 -9.40
CA ILE A 52 -10.21 -17.13 -9.94
C ILE A 52 -9.01 -16.99 -10.86
N ASP A 53 -9.23 -16.50 -12.07
CA ASP A 53 -8.17 -16.09 -13.00
C ASP A 53 -8.00 -14.57 -12.91
N VAL A 54 -6.74 -14.12 -12.85
CA VAL A 54 -6.37 -12.71 -12.66
C VAL A 54 -5.49 -12.28 -13.83
N ASN A 55 -6.02 -11.39 -14.67
CA ASN A 55 -5.29 -10.87 -15.82
C ASN A 55 -4.33 -9.73 -15.42
N LEU A 56 -3.05 -10.07 -15.18
CA LEU A 56 -2.02 -9.07 -14.86
C LEU A 56 -1.70 -8.11 -16.02
N SER A 57 -2.01 -8.47 -17.28
CA SER A 57 -1.83 -7.55 -18.41
C SER A 57 -2.83 -6.38 -18.38
N ALA A 58 -4.01 -6.60 -17.79
CA ALA A 58 -4.98 -5.52 -17.55
C ALA A 58 -4.45 -4.53 -16.50
N VAL A 59 -3.80 -5.02 -15.44
CA VAL A 59 -3.14 -4.18 -14.43
C VAL A 59 -2.05 -3.33 -15.06
N ASP A 60 -1.16 -3.94 -15.86
CA ASP A 60 -0.10 -3.20 -16.55
C ASP A 60 -0.67 -2.10 -17.46
N SER A 61 -1.65 -2.45 -18.30
CA SER A 61 -2.29 -1.49 -19.22
C SER A 61 -2.93 -0.31 -18.48
N ASN A 62 -3.66 -0.59 -17.39
CA ASN A 62 -4.34 0.44 -16.62
C ASN A 62 -3.35 1.35 -15.88
N VAL A 63 -2.27 0.78 -15.32
CA VAL A 63 -1.21 1.58 -14.67
C VAL A 63 -0.48 2.46 -15.69
N ARG A 64 -0.14 1.94 -16.87
CA ARG A 64 0.51 2.73 -17.93
C ARG A 64 -0.38 3.89 -18.39
N LEU A 65 -1.66 3.62 -18.64
CA LEU A 65 -2.63 4.65 -19.01
C LEU A 65 -2.71 5.76 -17.95
N LEU A 66 -2.78 5.39 -16.67
CA LEU A 66 -2.79 6.36 -15.57
C LEU A 66 -1.48 7.15 -15.50
N LYS A 67 -0.33 6.50 -15.67
CA LYS A 67 0.98 7.17 -15.69
C LYS A 67 1.11 8.14 -16.84
N GLU A 68 0.66 7.78 -18.04
CA GLU A 68 0.60 8.68 -19.18
C GLU A 68 -0.29 9.89 -18.89
N TYR A 69 -1.47 9.66 -18.31
CA TYR A 69 -2.42 10.71 -17.98
C TYR A 69 -1.92 11.71 -16.93
N ILE A 70 -1.34 11.22 -15.82
CA ILE A 70 -0.85 12.09 -14.74
C ILE A 70 0.55 12.67 -15.01
N GLY A 71 1.29 12.08 -15.95
CA GLY A 71 2.64 12.46 -16.34
C GLY A 71 3.76 11.94 -15.43
N GLU A 72 5.00 12.16 -15.87
CA GLU A 72 6.20 11.63 -15.21
C GLU A 72 6.53 12.28 -13.86
N LYS A 73 6.12 13.54 -13.67
CA LYS A 73 6.40 14.29 -12.44
C LYS A 73 5.53 13.86 -11.25
N VAL A 74 4.45 13.12 -11.50
CA VAL A 74 3.51 12.68 -10.46
C VAL A 74 3.78 11.22 -10.13
N HIS A 75 3.97 10.95 -8.85
CA HIS A 75 4.09 9.59 -8.34
C HIS A 75 2.72 8.90 -8.37
N LEU A 76 2.71 7.66 -8.88
CA LEU A 76 1.55 6.79 -8.79
C LEU A 76 1.77 5.77 -7.67
N MET A 77 0.83 5.72 -6.72
CA MET A 77 0.79 4.70 -5.68
C MET A 77 -0.21 3.60 -6.07
N ALA A 78 0.27 2.37 -6.19
CA ALA A 78 -0.60 1.21 -6.32
C ALA A 78 -1.03 0.73 -4.92
N VAL A 79 -2.31 0.85 -4.61
CA VAL A 79 -2.87 0.40 -3.33
C VAL A 79 -3.20 -1.08 -3.44
N VAL A 80 -2.47 -1.96 -2.74
CA VAL A 80 -2.56 -3.43 -2.87
C VAL A 80 -3.07 -4.11 -1.59
N LYS A 81 -3.76 -3.36 -0.73
CA LYS A 81 -4.38 -3.88 0.51
C LYS A 81 -5.40 -4.98 0.27
N GLY A 82 -5.71 -5.75 1.31
CA GLY A 82 -6.70 -6.82 1.28
C GLY A 82 -6.28 -7.95 0.34
N ASN A 83 -5.01 -8.33 0.36
CA ASN A 83 -4.41 -9.27 -0.60
C ASN A 83 -4.58 -8.84 -2.08
N GLY A 84 -4.28 -7.58 -2.41
CA GLY A 84 -4.53 -7.05 -3.76
C GLY A 84 -6.02 -7.07 -4.11
N TYR A 85 -6.88 -6.71 -3.15
CA TYR A 85 -8.34 -6.81 -3.29
C TYR A 85 -8.81 -8.24 -3.64
N GLY A 86 -8.12 -9.25 -3.11
CA GLY A 86 -8.36 -10.66 -3.38
C GLY A 86 -7.67 -11.24 -4.62
N HIS A 87 -6.90 -10.43 -5.37
CA HIS A 87 -6.27 -10.84 -6.64
C HIS A 87 -4.81 -11.31 -6.49
N GLY A 88 -4.24 -11.28 -5.27
CA GLY A 88 -2.84 -11.60 -5.01
C GLY A 88 -2.00 -10.32 -4.85
N MET A 89 -1.69 -9.95 -3.61
CA MET A 89 -1.03 -8.68 -3.31
C MET A 89 0.34 -8.55 -3.97
N LEU A 90 1.14 -9.61 -3.93
CA LEU A 90 2.52 -9.56 -4.41
C LEU A 90 2.59 -9.53 -5.94
N GLU A 91 1.72 -10.29 -6.60
CA GLU A 91 1.60 -10.34 -8.06
C GLU A 91 1.09 -8.99 -8.61
N ILE A 92 0.05 -8.42 -7.98
CA ILE A 92 -0.47 -7.10 -8.38
C ILE A 92 0.55 -6.00 -8.12
N ALA A 93 1.27 -6.04 -7.00
CA ALA A 93 2.33 -5.06 -6.71
C ALA A 93 3.45 -5.11 -7.76
N GLU A 94 3.92 -6.32 -8.12
CA GLU A 94 4.97 -6.52 -9.12
C GLU A 94 4.54 -6.03 -10.52
N ALA A 95 3.33 -6.37 -10.95
CA ALA A 95 2.77 -5.88 -12.21
C ALA A 95 2.65 -4.34 -12.21
N SER A 96 2.18 -3.76 -11.10
CA SER A 96 2.02 -2.31 -10.99
C SER A 96 3.35 -1.57 -11.02
N ILE A 97 4.37 -2.05 -10.30
CA ILE A 97 5.71 -1.45 -10.30
C ILE A 97 6.32 -1.50 -11.71
N SER A 98 6.24 -2.66 -12.37
CA SER A 98 6.76 -2.86 -13.73
C SER A 98 6.08 -1.95 -14.77
N ALA A 99 4.84 -1.57 -14.51
CA ALA A 99 4.05 -0.68 -15.36
C ALA A 99 4.25 0.82 -15.05
N GLY A 100 4.99 1.17 -14.00
CA GLY A 100 5.37 2.54 -13.67
C GLY A 100 4.81 3.09 -12.35
N ALA A 101 4.16 2.27 -11.52
CA ALA A 101 3.86 2.66 -10.15
C ALA A 101 5.16 2.83 -9.35
N THR A 102 5.28 3.95 -8.65
CA THR A 102 6.50 4.30 -7.90
C THR A 102 6.36 4.12 -6.40
N TRP A 103 5.15 3.87 -5.91
CA TRP A 103 4.81 3.69 -4.50
C TRP A 103 3.83 2.53 -4.33
N LEU A 104 3.82 1.92 -3.15
CA LEU A 104 2.81 0.94 -2.75
C LEU A 104 2.03 1.44 -1.52
N GLY A 105 0.72 1.18 -1.51
CA GLY A 105 -0.16 1.44 -0.37
C GLY A 105 -0.79 0.16 0.17
N VAL A 106 -0.76 -0.05 1.48
CA VAL A 106 -1.31 -1.24 2.16
C VAL A 106 -2.19 -0.85 3.34
N ALA A 107 -3.00 -1.76 3.89
CA ALA A 107 -3.88 -1.46 5.01
C ALA A 107 -3.23 -1.65 6.38
N SER A 108 -2.28 -2.58 6.51
CA SER A 108 -1.68 -2.94 7.80
C SER A 108 -0.15 -3.05 7.73
N LEU A 109 0.47 -3.08 8.91
CA LEU A 109 1.90 -3.37 9.02
C LEU A 109 2.23 -4.78 8.52
N ASP A 110 1.39 -5.79 8.77
CA ASP A 110 1.62 -7.15 8.30
C ASP A 110 1.70 -7.24 6.76
N GLU A 111 0.80 -6.54 6.07
CA GLU A 111 0.85 -6.43 4.60
C GLU A 111 2.13 -5.72 4.14
N ALA A 112 2.54 -4.66 4.83
CA ALA A 112 3.77 -3.94 4.52
C ALA A 112 5.01 -4.84 4.69
N LEU A 113 5.06 -5.66 5.74
CA LEU A 113 6.12 -6.63 5.98
C LEU A 113 6.15 -7.71 4.89
N ALA A 114 4.98 -8.22 4.49
CA ALA A 114 4.88 -9.19 3.41
C ALA A 114 5.40 -8.61 2.08
N VAL A 115 5.02 -7.37 1.73
CA VAL A 115 5.55 -6.65 0.57
C VAL A 115 7.06 -6.47 0.70
N ARG A 116 7.55 -5.96 1.84
CA ARG A 116 8.99 -5.71 2.03
C ARG A 116 9.85 -6.98 1.99
N SER A 117 9.28 -8.15 2.27
CA SER A 117 9.99 -9.43 2.13
C SER A 117 10.34 -9.79 0.68
N LYS A 118 9.63 -9.21 -0.30
CA LYS A 118 9.81 -9.45 -1.73
C LYS A 118 10.42 -8.26 -2.48
N PHE A 119 10.08 -7.03 -2.10
CA PHE A 119 10.44 -5.82 -2.85
C PHE A 119 11.57 -5.02 -2.19
N SER A 120 12.42 -4.40 -3.02
CA SER A 120 13.57 -3.60 -2.56
C SER A 120 13.14 -2.40 -1.72
N HIS A 121 14.03 -1.94 -0.85
CA HIS A 121 13.85 -0.79 0.03
C HIS A 121 13.67 0.56 -0.70
N ASP A 122 13.99 0.60 -2.00
CA ASP A 122 13.81 1.77 -2.87
C ASP A 122 12.35 2.02 -3.23
N ILE A 123 11.49 0.99 -3.16
CA ILE A 123 10.04 1.14 -3.33
C ILE A 123 9.44 1.62 -2.00
N PRO A 124 8.92 2.86 -1.92
CA PRO A 124 8.28 3.35 -0.70
C PRO A 124 6.94 2.66 -0.48
N ILE A 125 6.66 2.35 0.78
CA ILE A 125 5.42 1.69 1.22
C ILE A 125 4.74 2.59 2.23
N LEU A 126 3.47 2.91 2.01
CA LEU A 126 2.62 3.61 2.96
C LEU A 126 1.59 2.66 3.57
N VAL A 127 1.58 2.54 4.89
CA VAL A 127 0.46 1.93 5.62
C VAL A 127 -0.63 2.96 5.79
N LEU A 128 -1.77 2.75 5.11
CA LEU A 128 -2.92 3.65 5.11
C LEU A 128 -3.80 3.52 6.37
N GLY A 129 -3.64 2.42 7.11
CA GLY A 129 -4.35 2.15 8.36
C GLY A 129 -3.54 2.48 9.61
N TYR A 130 -4.07 2.06 10.76
CA TYR A 130 -3.41 2.22 12.05
C TYR A 130 -2.15 1.35 12.16
N VAL A 131 -1.06 1.95 12.63
CA VAL A 131 0.13 1.24 13.12
C VAL A 131 0.36 1.65 14.56
N ALA A 132 0.52 0.68 15.45
CA ALA A 132 0.73 0.97 16.85
C ALA A 132 2.13 1.60 17.09
N PRO A 133 2.25 2.71 17.85
CA PRO A 133 3.51 3.43 18.01
C PRO A 133 4.72 2.61 18.51
N GLN A 134 4.49 1.49 19.21
CA GLN A 134 5.59 0.59 19.62
C GLN A 134 6.35 -0.04 18.45
N TYR A 135 5.77 -0.07 17.24
CA TYR A 135 6.41 -0.63 16.06
C TYR A 135 7.19 0.39 15.21
N LEU A 136 7.28 1.66 15.65
CA LEU A 136 7.89 2.72 14.83
C LEU A 136 9.39 2.47 14.51
N SER A 137 10.14 1.86 15.43
CA SER A 137 11.53 1.46 15.16
C SER A 137 11.62 0.44 14.02
N LEU A 138 10.73 -0.56 13.99
CA LEU A 138 10.64 -1.53 12.90
C LEU A 138 10.29 -0.86 11.57
N THR A 139 9.31 0.05 11.57
CA THR A 139 8.92 0.78 10.35
C THR A 139 10.05 1.63 9.80
N SER A 140 10.83 2.26 10.68
CA SER A 140 12.01 3.05 10.30
C SER A 140 13.11 2.17 9.70
N GLN A 141 13.43 1.03 10.32
CA GLN A 141 14.42 0.06 9.80
C GLN A 141 14.05 -0.48 8.41
N LEU A 142 12.76 -0.70 8.16
CA LEU A 142 12.25 -1.28 6.92
C LEU A 142 11.81 -0.24 5.89
N ARG A 143 12.03 1.05 6.15
CA ARG A 143 11.59 2.17 5.30
C ARG A 143 10.11 2.06 4.92
N ILE A 144 9.27 1.91 5.94
CA ILE A 144 7.82 1.87 5.82
C ILE A 144 7.27 3.17 6.41
N THR A 145 6.57 3.94 5.59
CA THR A 145 5.89 5.16 6.03
C THR A 145 4.55 4.79 6.66
N VAL A 146 4.22 5.39 7.79
CA VAL A 146 2.94 5.15 8.50
C VAL A 146 1.98 6.34 8.37
N THR A 147 0.70 6.12 8.65
CA THR A 147 -0.28 7.22 8.66
C THR A 147 -0.49 7.73 10.08
N ALA A 148 -0.35 9.04 10.29
CA ALA A 148 -0.83 9.71 11.48
C ALA A 148 -2.36 9.89 11.37
N ILE A 149 -3.11 9.10 12.13
CA ILE A 149 -4.57 9.01 12.03
C ILE A 149 -5.34 9.91 12.99
N SER A 150 -4.67 10.50 13.98
CA SER A 150 -5.24 11.44 14.95
C SER A 150 -4.14 12.22 15.67
N LEU A 151 -4.50 13.28 16.41
CA LEU A 151 -3.55 14.02 17.24
C LEU A 151 -2.97 13.15 18.37
N GLU A 152 -3.81 12.33 19.01
CA GLU A 152 -3.41 11.42 20.10
C GLU A 152 -2.37 10.41 19.61
N TRP A 153 -2.53 9.92 18.38
CA TRP A 153 -1.56 9.02 17.77
C TRP A 153 -0.18 9.69 17.65
N VAL A 154 -0.14 10.94 17.20
CA VAL A 154 1.11 11.71 17.05
C VAL A 154 1.75 11.99 18.41
N GLN A 155 0.94 12.32 19.42
CA GLN A 155 1.40 12.52 20.80
C GLN A 155 2.04 11.26 21.37
N GLU A 156 1.42 10.11 21.18
CA GLU A 156 1.97 8.84 21.65
C GLU A 156 3.22 8.43 20.86
N ALA A 157 3.23 8.63 19.54
CA ALA A 157 4.39 8.41 18.70
C ALA A 157 5.58 9.28 19.14
N ALA A 158 5.35 10.55 19.46
CA ALA A 158 6.38 11.47 19.95
C ALA A 158 7.03 10.99 21.25
N ARG A 159 6.25 10.33 22.11
CA ARG A 159 6.70 9.80 23.40
C ARG A 159 7.48 8.49 23.28
N ILE A 160 7.08 7.62 22.35
CA ILE A 160 7.65 6.27 22.19
C ILE A 160 8.84 6.25 21.24
N ALA A 161 8.84 7.08 20.19
CA ALA A 161 9.84 7.01 19.14
C ALA A 161 11.25 7.30 19.68
N GLN A 162 12.14 6.32 19.54
CA GLN A 162 13.54 6.41 19.94
C GLN A 162 14.46 6.83 18.78
N GLN A 163 13.95 6.80 17.55
CA GLN A 163 14.67 7.15 16.33
C GLN A 163 13.69 7.79 15.32
N PRO A 164 14.19 8.51 14.30
CA PRO A 164 13.34 9.06 13.25
C PRO A 164 12.55 7.99 12.51
N PHE A 165 11.27 8.27 12.30
CA PHE A 165 10.38 7.48 11.45
C PHE A 165 9.59 8.42 10.53
N GLU A 166 9.21 7.92 9.37
CA GLU A 166 8.44 8.69 8.40
C GLU A 166 6.95 8.45 8.58
N PHE A 167 6.17 9.52 8.53
CA PHE A 167 4.73 9.43 8.50
C PHE A 167 4.10 10.42 7.52
N HIS A 168 2.92 10.05 7.01
CA HIS A 168 2.03 10.97 6.31
C HIS A 168 0.90 11.39 7.23
N LEU A 169 0.59 12.69 7.25
CA LEU A 169 -0.53 13.23 8.00
C LEU A 169 -1.84 13.02 7.23
N LYS A 170 -2.80 12.34 7.85
CA LYS A 170 -4.16 12.22 7.33
C LYS A 170 -5.01 13.38 7.84
N ILE A 171 -5.66 14.09 6.92
CA ILE A 171 -6.66 15.12 7.23
C ILE A 171 -8.01 14.57 6.84
N ASP A 172 -8.98 14.56 7.75
CA ASP A 172 -10.35 14.16 7.44
C ASP A 172 -11.13 15.37 6.91
N THR A 173 -11.45 15.35 5.62
CA THR A 173 -12.28 16.39 4.99
C THR A 173 -13.71 15.92 4.69
N GLY A 174 -14.19 14.84 5.35
CA GLY A 174 -15.60 14.46 5.31
C GLY A 174 -15.93 12.96 5.33
N LEU A 175 -14.93 12.07 5.30
CA LEU A 175 -15.19 10.62 5.40
C LEU A 175 -15.44 10.16 6.84
N ASN A 176 -15.11 11.01 7.82
CA ASN A 176 -15.35 10.80 9.26
C ASN A 176 -14.87 9.43 9.74
N ARG A 177 -13.67 9.03 9.32
CA ARG A 177 -13.11 7.71 9.65
C ARG A 177 -11.74 7.78 10.31
N LEU A 178 -10.81 8.52 9.71
CA LEU A 178 -9.44 8.67 10.19
C LEU A 178 -8.92 10.04 9.72
N GLY A 179 -8.11 10.67 10.55
CA GLY A 179 -7.45 11.92 10.25
C GLY A 179 -7.78 13.02 11.25
N LEU A 180 -6.98 14.08 11.18
CA LEU A 180 -7.23 15.31 11.92
C LEU A 180 -8.39 16.04 11.27
N THR A 181 -9.27 16.60 12.10
CA THR A 181 -10.53 17.21 11.67
C THR A 181 -10.49 18.74 11.73
N THR A 182 -9.52 19.30 12.46
CA THR A 182 -9.41 20.75 12.68
C THR A 182 -8.05 21.31 12.30
N ILE A 183 -8.01 22.61 12.00
CA ILE A 183 -6.76 23.33 11.75
C ILE A 183 -5.89 23.35 13.02
N ASP A 184 -6.51 23.54 14.19
CA ASP A 184 -5.80 23.57 15.48
C ASP A 184 -5.02 22.28 15.74
N GLU A 185 -5.62 21.11 15.48
CA GLU A 185 -4.92 19.83 15.58
C GLU A 185 -3.71 19.76 14.63
N VAL A 186 -3.85 20.26 13.41
CA VAL A 186 -2.78 20.28 12.41
C VAL A 186 -1.64 21.19 12.88
N GLU A 187 -1.96 22.39 13.39
CA GLU A 187 -0.98 23.32 13.93
C GLU A 187 -0.22 22.71 15.11
N VAL A 188 -0.91 22.01 16.02
CA VAL A 188 -0.28 21.29 17.13
C VAL A 188 0.69 20.22 16.61
N VAL A 189 0.27 19.40 15.64
CA VAL A 189 1.15 18.38 15.04
C VAL A 189 2.36 19.02 14.37
N MET A 190 2.19 20.11 13.61
CA MET A 190 3.30 20.77 12.94
C MET A 190 4.29 21.40 13.93
N LYS A 191 3.80 21.93 15.06
CA LYS A 191 4.65 22.39 16.15
C LYS A 191 5.43 21.23 16.77
N MET A 192 4.80 20.08 17.00
CA MET A 192 5.48 18.89 17.50
C MET A 192 6.58 18.39 16.55
N VAL A 193 6.30 18.35 15.24
CA VAL A 193 7.27 17.99 14.20
C VAL A 193 8.49 18.93 14.24
N SER A 194 8.28 20.23 14.42
CA SER A 194 9.39 21.21 14.49
C SER A 194 10.28 21.07 15.72
N LEU A 195 9.77 20.47 16.80
CA LEU A 195 10.46 20.34 18.08
C LEU A 195 11.01 18.93 18.36
N ASN A 196 10.53 17.92 17.64
CA ASN A 196 10.93 16.53 17.84
C ASN A 196 11.59 15.95 16.57
N PRO A 197 12.92 15.74 16.57
CA PRO A 197 13.63 15.24 15.38
C PRO A 197 13.24 13.80 15.00
N ASN A 198 12.54 13.06 15.87
CA ASN A 198 12.07 11.72 15.55
C ASN A 198 10.77 11.72 14.73
N LEU A 199 10.03 12.83 14.70
CA LEU A 199 8.81 12.99 13.92
C LEU A 199 9.12 13.53 12.52
N ASN A 200 9.24 12.66 11.52
CA ASN A 200 9.48 13.09 10.14
C ASN A 200 8.18 13.02 9.32
N CYS A 201 7.48 14.16 9.20
CA CYS A 201 6.29 14.28 8.35
C CYS A 201 6.71 14.46 6.89
N THR A 202 6.50 13.43 6.05
CA THR A 202 6.95 13.42 4.65
C THR A 202 5.83 13.63 3.64
N GLY A 203 4.57 13.67 4.08
CA GLY A 203 3.42 13.86 3.19
C GLY A 203 2.11 14.19 3.94
N VAL A 204 1.13 14.65 3.17
CA VAL A 204 -0.23 14.94 3.62
C VAL A 204 -1.23 14.31 2.65
N PHE A 205 -2.33 13.78 3.14
CA PHE A 205 -3.44 13.30 2.30
C PHE A 205 -4.79 13.34 3.02
N THR A 206 -5.87 13.19 2.27
CA THR A 206 -7.25 13.15 2.77
C THR A 206 -8.01 11.92 2.28
#